data_AF-C7NJ68-F1
#
_entry.id   AF-C7NJ68-F1
#
_cell.length_a   1.000
_cell.length_b   1.000
_cell.length_c   1.000
_cell.angle_alpha   90.00
_cell.angle_beta   90.00
_cell.angle_gamma   90.00
#
_symmetry.space_group_name_H-M   'P 1'
#
loop_
_entity.id
_entity.type
_entity.pdbx_description
1 polymer ?
#
loop_
_entity_poly.entity_id
_entity_poly.type
_entity_poly.pdbx_seq_one_letter_code
_entity_poly.pdbx_strand_id
1 'polypeptide(L)'
;MSASAFGGAPALGQPVLAAHHASESHAAADWIVAQLAGEDHFAAGGDTVDALVALAAAGNHDDVAKKLGTYLQNSPDAKGYASVQPGAAAKVVIGLDAVCMDTSAYDQLMTADMDAEGNLPGFASAFNHALVIIALERSGQEIPPQLVTKLKSWQTAADGGFEYDDFMTGEKVYDVDGGAMGAMALKVAGEEAAADRALDSLRAHQEGPGYWPNYSPVNSTGLVVHAMEIDDRDVSKAQAWMKTQQLTDGGFPASLDGDKSNVMATIQGMQGIAGAGYTNADIGCATPSPEPTTPEPTTPEPTSPEPTTPEPTTPEPTSPEPTTPEPTTPEPTSPEPTTPEPTTPEPTSPEPSETDPTGPVVDTGVTTGGNGELAVAAMAGLLTLAGGTVAASRLRRDGK
;
A
#
# COMPACT_ATOMS: atom_id res chain seq x y z
N MET A 1 -22.86 7.34 -32.67
CA MET A 1 -22.65 7.00 -31.25
C MET A 1 -21.15 6.84 -31.09
N SER A 2 -20.49 7.89 -30.59
CA SER A 2 -19.03 7.93 -30.45
C SER A 2 -18.60 7.02 -29.31
N ALA A 3 -17.68 6.11 -29.61
CA ALA A 3 -16.92 5.40 -28.60
C ALA A 3 -16.08 6.44 -27.86
N SER A 4 -16.35 6.62 -26.57
CA SER A 4 -15.48 7.42 -25.70
C SER A 4 -14.21 6.61 -25.47
N ALA A 5 -13.09 7.12 -25.95
CA ALA A 5 -11.77 6.64 -25.58
C ALA A 5 -11.57 6.97 -24.09
N PHE A 6 -11.70 5.97 -23.23
CA PHE A 6 -11.11 6.03 -21.89
C PHE A 6 -9.60 5.98 -22.08
N GLY A 7 -8.94 7.14 -21.98
CA GLY A 7 -7.50 7.19 -21.85
C GLY A 7 -7.13 6.46 -20.57
N GLY A 8 -6.37 5.36 -20.68
CA GLY A 8 -5.75 4.72 -19.55
C GLY A 8 -4.88 5.75 -18.85
N ALA A 9 -5.25 6.10 -17.61
CA ALA A 9 -4.32 6.74 -16.71
C ALA A 9 -3.13 5.78 -16.56
N PRO A 10 -1.88 6.24 -16.66
CA PRO A 10 -0.74 5.40 -16.34
C PRO A 10 -0.86 4.94 -14.89
N ALA A 11 -0.30 3.76 -14.58
CA ALA A 11 0.00 3.31 -13.23
C ALA A 11 0.39 4.51 -12.37
N LEU A 12 -0.31 4.66 -11.23
CA LEU A 12 -0.16 5.76 -10.27
C LEU A 12 1.27 6.30 -10.32
N GLY A 13 1.42 7.49 -10.91
CA GLY A 13 2.73 8.04 -11.25
C GLY A 13 3.67 7.90 -10.07
N GLN A 14 4.83 7.27 -10.32
CA GLN A 14 5.84 6.91 -9.32
C GLN A 14 5.87 7.93 -8.18
N PRO A 15 5.46 7.60 -6.94
CA PRO A 15 6.02 8.27 -5.80
C PRO A 15 7.50 7.88 -5.80
N VAL A 16 8.31 8.75 -6.39
CA VAL A 16 9.75 8.71 -6.20
C VAL A 16 9.93 8.96 -4.71
N LEU A 17 10.32 7.94 -3.95
CA LEU A 17 10.98 8.22 -2.68
C LEU A 17 12.04 9.27 -2.99
N ALA A 18 11.92 10.43 -2.36
CA ALA A 18 13.12 11.17 -2.04
C ALA A 18 14.03 10.16 -1.31
N ALA A 19 15.21 9.92 -1.88
CA ALA A 19 16.16 8.82 -1.65
C ALA A 19 16.69 8.63 -0.20
N HIS A 20 15.86 8.84 0.82
CA HIS A 20 16.24 8.98 2.22
C HIS A 20 16.40 7.64 2.95
N HIS A 21 15.83 6.55 2.43
CA HIS A 21 15.86 5.20 3.04
C HIS A 21 16.37 4.08 2.13
N ALA A 22 17.07 4.42 1.04
CA ALA A 22 17.60 3.44 0.10
C ALA A 22 18.59 2.45 0.76
N SER A 23 19.36 2.88 1.76
CA SER A 23 20.28 2.00 2.50
C SER A 23 19.55 0.91 3.27
N GLU A 24 18.48 1.28 3.97
CA GLU A 24 17.66 0.37 4.78
C GLU A 24 16.93 -0.61 3.86
N SER A 25 16.36 -0.13 2.76
CA SER A 25 15.69 -0.97 1.75
C SER A 25 16.67 -1.97 1.13
N HIS A 26 17.85 -1.52 0.67
CA HIS A 26 18.86 -2.42 0.10
C HIS A 26 19.35 -3.48 1.10
N ALA A 27 19.52 -3.13 2.38
CA ALA A 27 19.94 -4.09 3.40
C ALA A 27 18.86 -5.17 3.65
N ALA A 28 17.58 -4.80 3.65
CA ALA A 28 16.49 -5.76 3.73
C ALA A 28 16.43 -6.67 2.48
N ALA A 29 16.64 -6.10 1.28
CA ALA A 29 16.72 -6.86 0.04
C ALA A 29 17.90 -7.85 0.04
N ASP A 30 19.09 -7.43 0.49
CA ASP A 30 20.26 -8.30 0.66
C ASP A 30 19.96 -9.48 1.59
N TRP A 31 19.25 -9.21 2.70
CA TRP A 31 18.82 -10.23 3.64
C TRP A 31 17.83 -11.22 3.01
N ILE A 32 16.84 -10.74 2.24
CA ILE A 32 15.87 -11.58 1.50
C ILE A 32 16.60 -12.50 0.52
N VAL A 33 17.54 -11.96 -0.26
CA VAL A 33 18.35 -12.75 -1.21
C VAL A 33 19.18 -13.81 -0.47
N ALA A 34 19.71 -13.49 0.72
CA ALA A 34 20.41 -14.47 1.53
C ALA A 34 19.49 -15.62 2.00
N GLN A 35 18.21 -15.35 2.30
CA GLN A 35 17.24 -16.38 2.70
C GLN A 35 16.82 -17.31 1.56
N LEU A 36 16.90 -16.86 0.30
CA LEU A 36 16.71 -17.75 -0.85
C LEU A 36 17.79 -18.83 -0.93
N ALA A 37 18.97 -18.62 -0.32
CA ALA A 37 20.07 -19.58 -0.28
C ALA A 37 20.48 -20.14 -1.66
N GLY A 38 20.28 -19.37 -2.74
CA GLY A 38 20.59 -19.75 -4.12
C GLY A 38 19.46 -20.48 -4.87
N GLU A 39 18.35 -20.80 -4.19
CA GLU A 39 17.16 -21.38 -4.80
C GLU A 39 16.49 -20.41 -5.79
N ASP A 40 15.55 -20.91 -6.58
CA ASP A 40 14.78 -20.13 -7.55
C ASP A 40 13.43 -19.64 -7.02
N HIS A 41 13.06 -20.01 -5.79
CA HIS A 41 11.84 -19.59 -5.11
C HIS A 41 11.91 -19.84 -3.59
N PHE A 42 10.97 -19.25 -2.85
CA PHE A 42 10.69 -19.64 -1.46
C PHE A 42 9.69 -20.79 -1.42
N ALA A 43 9.74 -21.63 -0.38
CA ALA A 43 8.87 -22.80 -0.26
C ALA A 43 7.37 -22.46 -0.29
N ALA A 44 6.99 -21.28 0.23
CA ALA A 44 5.63 -20.76 0.08
C ALA A 44 5.53 -19.92 -1.20
N GLY A 45 4.55 -20.24 -2.05
CA GLY A 45 4.29 -19.49 -3.28
C GLY A 45 4.03 -18.00 -3.03
N GLY A 46 3.30 -17.66 -1.96
CA GLY A 46 3.06 -16.28 -1.56
C GLY A 46 4.34 -15.51 -1.23
N ASP A 47 5.26 -16.12 -0.47
CA ASP A 47 6.55 -15.50 -0.13
C ASP A 47 7.41 -15.26 -1.38
N THR A 48 7.33 -16.15 -2.38
CA THR A 48 8.04 -15.98 -3.66
C THR A 48 7.59 -14.73 -4.40
N VAL A 49 6.28 -14.51 -4.48
CA VAL A 49 5.73 -13.34 -5.17
C VAL A 49 5.98 -12.06 -4.38
N ASP A 50 5.73 -12.10 -3.07
CA ASP A 50 5.95 -10.92 -2.24
C ASP A 50 7.44 -10.53 -2.23
N ALA A 51 8.37 -11.51 -2.22
CA ALA A 51 9.81 -11.26 -2.34
C ALA A 51 10.17 -10.60 -3.66
N LEU A 52 9.57 -11.05 -4.77
CA LEU A 52 9.79 -10.45 -6.09
C LEU A 52 9.39 -8.97 -6.07
N VAL A 53 8.17 -8.66 -5.61
CA VAL A 53 7.67 -7.27 -5.50
C VAL A 53 8.60 -6.43 -4.63
N ALA A 54 9.04 -6.99 -3.51
CA ALA A 54 9.92 -6.31 -2.58
C ALA A 54 11.29 -6.01 -3.22
N LEU A 55 11.92 -6.97 -3.92
CA LEU A 55 13.19 -6.75 -4.62
C LEU A 55 13.04 -5.72 -5.75
N ALA A 56 11.94 -5.77 -6.51
CA ALA A 56 11.66 -4.76 -7.53
C ALA A 56 11.51 -3.35 -6.91
N ALA A 57 10.81 -3.25 -5.78
CA ALA A 57 10.66 -1.99 -5.05
C ALA A 57 11.98 -1.45 -4.48
N ALA A 58 12.87 -2.34 -4.04
CA ALA A 58 14.15 -1.94 -3.46
C ALA A 58 15.10 -1.29 -4.46
N GLY A 59 14.95 -1.59 -5.76
CA GLY A 59 15.82 -1.06 -6.82
C GLY A 59 17.23 -1.69 -6.84
N ASN A 60 17.40 -2.82 -6.14
CA ASN A 60 18.58 -3.67 -6.21
C ASN A 60 18.15 -5.15 -6.38
N HIS A 61 19.02 -5.96 -6.99
CA HIS A 61 18.77 -7.39 -7.30
C HIS A 61 17.70 -7.67 -8.36
N ASP A 62 17.59 -6.83 -9.40
CA ASP A 62 16.71 -7.06 -10.56
C ASP A 62 16.90 -8.44 -11.21
N ASP A 63 18.12 -8.98 -11.17
CA ASP A 63 18.45 -10.31 -11.69
C ASP A 63 17.79 -11.43 -10.86
N VAL A 64 17.76 -11.27 -9.53
CA VAL A 64 17.06 -12.20 -8.63
C VAL A 64 15.56 -12.04 -8.78
N ALA A 65 15.04 -10.82 -8.85
CA ALA A 65 13.61 -10.56 -9.10
C ALA A 65 13.14 -11.23 -10.41
N LYS A 66 13.92 -11.10 -11.49
CA LYS A 66 13.65 -11.81 -12.76
C LYS A 66 13.72 -13.33 -12.64
N LYS A 67 14.61 -13.88 -11.81
CA LYS A 67 14.69 -15.32 -11.56
C LYS A 67 13.41 -15.83 -10.88
N LEU A 68 12.93 -15.11 -9.86
CA LEU A 68 11.65 -15.40 -9.20
C LEU A 68 10.48 -15.30 -10.20
N GLY A 69 10.46 -14.26 -11.03
CA GLY A 69 9.46 -14.11 -12.10
C GLY A 69 9.48 -15.27 -13.10
N THR A 70 10.67 -15.73 -13.47
CA THR A 70 10.83 -16.89 -14.37
C THR A 70 10.25 -18.16 -13.75
N TYR A 71 10.47 -18.39 -12.44
CA TYR A 71 9.83 -19.49 -11.71
C TYR A 71 8.31 -19.35 -11.73
N LEU A 72 7.78 -18.16 -11.39
CA LEU A 72 6.35 -17.88 -11.36
C LEU A 72 5.69 -18.07 -12.72
N GLN A 73 6.35 -17.73 -13.82
CA GLN A 73 5.81 -17.88 -15.16
C GLN A 73 5.77 -19.36 -15.62
N ASN A 74 6.78 -20.15 -15.26
CA ASN A 74 7.02 -21.45 -15.89
C ASN A 74 6.71 -22.66 -15.00
N SER A 75 6.70 -22.52 -13.68
CA SER A 75 6.55 -23.63 -12.75
C SER A 75 5.08 -24.10 -12.62
N PRO A 76 4.82 -25.42 -12.70
CA PRO A 76 3.51 -25.97 -12.34
C PRO A 76 3.10 -25.68 -10.89
N ASP A 77 4.06 -25.59 -9.97
CA ASP A 77 3.77 -25.33 -8.55
C ASP A 77 3.31 -23.88 -8.35
N ALA A 78 3.92 -22.93 -9.08
CA ALA A 78 3.47 -21.54 -9.11
C ALA A 78 2.05 -21.40 -9.70
N LYS A 79 1.74 -22.15 -10.76
CA LYS A 79 0.37 -22.22 -11.30
C LYS A 79 -0.60 -22.82 -10.30
N GLY A 80 -0.16 -23.83 -9.54
CA GLY A 80 -0.91 -24.43 -8.44
C GLY A 80 -1.26 -23.40 -7.37
N TYR A 81 -0.29 -22.58 -6.96
CA TYR A 81 -0.49 -21.46 -6.03
C TYR A 81 -1.49 -20.43 -6.57
N ALA A 82 -1.29 -19.94 -7.79
CA ALA A 82 -2.17 -18.95 -8.41
C ALA A 82 -3.63 -19.43 -8.52
N SER A 83 -3.83 -20.74 -8.69
CA SER A 83 -5.15 -21.35 -8.83
C SER A 83 -5.89 -21.56 -7.49
N VAL A 84 -5.26 -21.29 -6.34
CA VAL A 84 -5.90 -21.47 -5.02
C VAL A 84 -7.07 -20.51 -4.83
N GLN A 85 -6.89 -19.25 -5.24
CA GLN A 85 -7.94 -18.22 -5.18
C GLN A 85 -7.56 -17.02 -6.06
N PRO A 86 -8.54 -16.19 -6.48
CA PRO A 86 -8.30 -15.01 -7.31
C PRO A 86 -7.21 -14.07 -6.81
N GLY A 87 -7.13 -13.79 -5.51
CA GLY A 87 -6.06 -12.96 -4.94
C GLY A 87 -4.66 -13.54 -5.07
N ALA A 88 -4.52 -14.87 -5.10
CA ALA A 88 -3.22 -15.51 -5.33
C ALA A 88 -2.78 -15.32 -6.79
N ALA A 89 -3.71 -15.48 -7.74
CA ALA A 89 -3.47 -15.13 -9.14
C ALA A 89 -3.11 -13.65 -9.30
N ALA A 90 -3.85 -12.75 -8.64
CA ALA A 90 -3.60 -11.32 -8.67
C ALA A 90 -2.20 -10.96 -8.17
N LYS A 91 -1.75 -11.57 -7.06
CA LYS A 91 -0.36 -11.43 -6.61
C LYS A 91 0.63 -11.81 -7.71
N VAL A 92 0.46 -12.98 -8.33
CA VAL A 92 1.36 -13.45 -9.41
C VAL A 92 1.37 -12.47 -10.58
N VAL A 93 0.21 -11.93 -10.97
CA VAL A 93 0.11 -10.89 -12.02
C VAL A 93 0.90 -9.64 -11.64
N ILE A 94 0.70 -9.11 -10.43
CA ILE A 94 1.45 -7.93 -9.92
C ILE A 94 2.96 -8.19 -9.97
N GLY A 95 3.40 -9.36 -9.48
CA GLY A 95 4.82 -9.71 -9.48
C GLY A 95 5.40 -9.83 -10.89
N LEU A 96 4.73 -10.56 -11.80
CA LEU A 96 5.20 -10.70 -13.19
C LEU A 96 5.26 -9.37 -13.92
N ASP A 97 4.26 -8.52 -13.72
CA ASP A 97 4.23 -7.17 -14.29
C ASP A 97 5.38 -6.30 -13.76
N ALA A 98 5.66 -6.35 -12.45
CA ALA A 98 6.80 -5.63 -11.84
C ALA A 98 8.17 -5.99 -12.43
N VAL A 99 8.31 -7.20 -13.00
CA VAL A 99 9.52 -7.64 -13.72
C VAL A 99 9.30 -7.81 -15.23
N CYS A 100 8.19 -7.26 -15.73
CA CYS A 100 7.90 -7.06 -17.15
C CYS A 100 7.83 -8.36 -17.94
N MET A 101 7.20 -9.34 -17.29
CA MET A 101 6.91 -10.65 -17.84
C MET A 101 5.44 -10.75 -18.19
N ASP A 102 5.15 -11.59 -19.19
CA ASP A 102 3.78 -11.86 -19.62
C ASP A 102 2.92 -12.40 -18.47
N THR A 103 1.79 -11.73 -18.22
CA THR A 103 0.81 -12.05 -17.17
C THR A 103 -0.35 -12.90 -17.71
N SER A 104 -0.50 -13.00 -19.04
CA SER A 104 -1.72 -13.46 -19.70
C SER A 104 -2.21 -14.85 -19.29
N ALA A 105 -1.30 -15.70 -18.83
CA ALA A 105 -1.60 -17.02 -18.31
C ALA A 105 -2.46 -17.02 -17.03
N TYR A 106 -2.51 -15.89 -16.31
CA TYR A 106 -3.15 -15.75 -15.01
C TYR A 106 -4.39 -14.86 -15.03
N ASP A 107 -4.58 -14.05 -16.08
CA ASP A 107 -5.63 -13.04 -16.19
C ASP A 107 -7.02 -13.60 -15.89
N GLN A 108 -7.38 -14.72 -16.51
CA GLN A 108 -8.71 -15.33 -16.34
C GLN A 108 -8.97 -15.84 -14.92
N LEU A 109 -7.93 -16.12 -14.13
CA LEU A 109 -8.08 -16.64 -12.76
C LEU A 109 -8.50 -15.56 -11.77
N MET A 110 -8.21 -14.29 -12.06
CA MET A 110 -8.47 -13.16 -11.15
C MET A 110 -9.97 -12.85 -10.99
N THR A 111 -10.80 -13.22 -11.96
CA THR A 111 -12.25 -13.00 -11.93
C THR A 111 -13.03 -14.27 -12.19
N ALA A 112 -12.36 -15.43 -12.16
CA ALA A 112 -13.01 -16.73 -12.31
C ALA A 112 -14.07 -16.92 -11.22
N ASP A 113 -15.27 -17.34 -11.65
CA ASP A 113 -16.41 -17.63 -10.78
C ASP A 113 -16.86 -16.46 -9.87
N MET A 114 -16.50 -15.22 -10.21
CA MET A 114 -17.04 -14.04 -9.53
C MET A 114 -18.56 -13.95 -9.77
N ASP A 115 -19.32 -13.79 -8.70
CA ASP A 115 -20.78 -13.65 -8.81
C ASP A 115 -21.22 -12.23 -9.20
N ALA A 116 -22.54 -12.04 -9.37
CA ALA A 116 -23.11 -10.77 -9.80
C ALA A 116 -22.94 -9.65 -8.76
N GLU A 117 -22.76 -10.01 -7.50
CA GLU A 117 -22.52 -9.11 -6.37
C GLU A 117 -21.02 -8.78 -6.20
N GLY A 118 -20.16 -9.34 -7.05
CA GLY A 118 -18.72 -9.11 -7.03
C GLY A 118 -17.98 -9.94 -5.97
N ASN A 119 -18.60 -10.99 -5.41
CA ASN A 119 -17.90 -11.89 -4.51
C ASN A 119 -16.95 -12.78 -5.30
N LEU A 120 -15.68 -12.73 -4.94
CA LEU A 120 -14.67 -13.67 -5.42
C LEU A 120 -14.77 -15.01 -4.66
N PRO A 121 -14.58 -16.17 -5.33
CA PRO A 121 -14.54 -17.46 -4.66
C PRO A 121 -13.39 -17.55 -3.65
N GLY A 122 -13.54 -18.43 -2.66
CA GLY A 122 -12.58 -18.61 -1.58
C GLY A 122 -12.82 -17.66 -0.41
N PHE A 123 -11.76 -17.19 0.23
CA PHE A 123 -11.86 -16.27 1.36
C PHE A 123 -12.08 -14.83 0.86
N ALA A 124 -13.32 -14.37 0.92
CA ALA A 124 -13.68 -13.01 0.55
C ALA A 124 -13.25 -12.01 1.65
N SER A 125 -12.37 -11.08 1.28
CA SER A 125 -11.91 -10.00 2.16
C SER A 125 -11.59 -8.75 1.35
N ALA A 126 -11.53 -7.60 2.02
CA ALA A 126 -11.08 -6.34 1.42
C ALA A 126 -9.69 -6.49 0.80
N PHE A 127 -8.75 -7.13 1.52
CA PHE A 127 -7.39 -7.41 1.05
C PHE A 127 -7.37 -8.20 -0.28
N ASN A 128 -8.17 -9.27 -0.38
CA ASN A 128 -8.22 -10.12 -1.56
C ASN A 128 -8.81 -9.36 -2.77
N HIS A 129 -9.90 -8.62 -2.58
CA HIS A 129 -10.52 -7.83 -3.65
C HIS A 129 -9.61 -6.68 -4.11
N ALA A 130 -8.90 -6.05 -3.17
CA ALA A 130 -7.95 -5.00 -3.47
C ALA A 130 -6.79 -5.51 -4.34
N LEU A 131 -6.21 -6.68 -4.03
CA LEU A 131 -5.19 -7.30 -4.88
C LEU A 131 -5.68 -7.49 -6.31
N VAL A 132 -6.90 -8.01 -6.49
CA VAL A 132 -7.48 -8.22 -7.83
C VAL A 132 -7.66 -6.89 -8.57
N ILE A 133 -8.19 -5.86 -7.92
CA ILE A 133 -8.36 -4.54 -8.53
C ILE A 133 -7.01 -3.95 -8.98
N ILE A 134 -6.00 -4.02 -8.12
CA ILE A 134 -4.64 -3.53 -8.43
C ILE A 134 -4.03 -4.33 -9.59
N ALA A 135 -4.16 -5.66 -9.58
CA ALA A 135 -3.61 -6.51 -10.63
C ALA A 135 -4.29 -6.30 -12.00
N LEU A 136 -5.61 -6.07 -12.01
CA LEU A 136 -6.35 -5.76 -13.23
C LEU A 136 -5.87 -4.45 -13.85
N GLU A 137 -5.70 -3.39 -13.05
CA GLU A 137 -5.15 -2.13 -13.57
C GLU A 137 -3.74 -2.33 -14.14
N ARG A 138 -2.86 -2.98 -13.39
CA ARG A 138 -1.47 -3.17 -13.78
C ARG A 138 -1.32 -3.97 -15.07
N SER A 139 -2.17 -4.99 -15.25
CA SER A 139 -2.23 -5.79 -16.48
C SER A 139 -3.04 -5.15 -17.61
N GLY A 140 -3.50 -3.90 -17.44
CA GLY A 140 -4.25 -3.16 -18.47
C GLY A 140 -5.65 -3.71 -18.73
N GLN A 141 -6.21 -4.48 -17.80
CA GLN A 141 -7.55 -5.04 -17.88
C GLN A 141 -8.59 -4.09 -17.29
N GLU A 142 -9.83 -4.21 -17.78
CA GLU A 142 -10.96 -3.47 -17.21
C GLU A 142 -11.22 -3.94 -15.77
N ILE A 143 -11.40 -2.99 -14.85
CA ILE A 143 -11.81 -3.28 -13.47
C ILE A 143 -13.34 -3.44 -13.42
N PRO A 144 -13.88 -4.63 -13.10
CA PRO A 144 -15.31 -4.80 -12.93
C PRO A 144 -15.88 -3.88 -11.83
N PRO A 145 -16.92 -3.06 -12.11
CA PRO A 145 -17.53 -2.18 -11.11
C PRO A 145 -18.08 -2.91 -9.87
N GLN A 146 -18.41 -4.19 -10.03
CA GLN A 146 -18.89 -5.07 -8.95
C GLN A 146 -17.80 -5.30 -7.91
N LEU A 147 -16.52 -5.44 -8.31
CA LEU A 147 -15.41 -5.58 -7.37
C LEU A 147 -15.24 -4.32 -6.52
N VAL A 148 -15.33 -3.15 -7.15
CA VAL A 148 -15.21 -1.85 -6.44
C VAL A 148 -16.38 -1.66 -5.49
N THR A 149 -17.60 -1.99 -5.93
CA THR A 149 -18.80 -1.96 -5.08
C THR A 149 -18.66 -2.91 -3.90
N LYS A 150 -18.17 -4.12 -4.14
CA LYS A 150 -17.94 -5.12 -3.11
C LYS A 150 -16.85 -4.67 -2.13
N LEU A 151 -15.73 -4.13 -2.61
CA LEU A 151 -14.66 -3.59 -1.78
C LEU A 151 -15.18 -2.53 -0.81
N LYS A 152 -15.97 -1.57 -1.30
CA LYS A 152 -16.59 -0.52 -0.46
C LYS A 152 -17.54 -1.07 0.60
N SER A 153 -18.07 -2.29 0.44
CA SER A 153 -18.97 -2.90 1.44
C SER A 153 -18.29 -3.25 2.76
N TRP A 154 -16.96 -3.33 2.81
CA TRP A 154 -16.18 -3.51 4.04
C TRP A 154 -15.75 -2.18 4.69
N GLN A 155 -15.99 -1.04 4.04
CA GLN A 155 -15.69 0.29 4.61
C GLN A 155 -16.80 0.71 5.59
N THR A 156 -16.93 -0.03 6.69
CA THR A 156 -18.07 0.08 7.63
C THR A 156 -17.75 0.86 8.90
N ALA A 157 -16.48 1.12 9.21
CA ALA A 157 -16.13 1.88 10.39
C ALA A 157 -16.70 3.31 10.29
N ALA A 158 -17.16 3.85 11.42
CA ALA A 158 -17.83 5.15 11.45
C ALA A 158 -16.93 6.32 11.01
N ASP A 159 -15.61 6.16 11.13
CA ASP A 159 -14.60 7.11 10.71
C ASP A 159 -14.13 6.89 9.26
N GLY A 160 -14.70 5.90 8.55
CA GLY A 160 -14.38 5.58 7.17
C GLY A 160 -13.32 4.49 6.97
N GLY A 161 -12.90 3.82 8.05
CA GLY A 161 -12.04 2.64 7.98
C GLY A 161 -12.73 1.37 7.49
N PHE A 162 -11.93 0.33 7.32
CA PHE A 162 -12.39 -0.99 6.91
C PHE A 162 -12.52 -1.91 8.14
N GLU A 163 -13.52 -2.77 8.13
CA GLU A 163 -13.75 -3.76 9.18
C GLU A 163 -14.15 -5.11 8.60
N TYR A 164 -13.86 -6.17 9.36
CA TYR A 164 -14.40 -7.51 9.12
C TYR A 164 -15.17 -8.01 10.34
N ASP A 165 -16.00 -9.03 10.13
CA ASP A 165 -16.71 -9.71 11.22
C ASP A 165 -15.81 -10.78 11.83
N ASP A 166 -15.53 -10.69 13.12
CA ASP A 166 -14.81 -11.73 13.85
C ASP A 166 -15.61 -13.04 13.82
N PHE A 167 -14.97 -14.13 13.41
CA PHE A 167 -15.66 -15.40 13.16
C PHE A 167 -16.23 -16.04 14.45
N MET A 168 -15.68 -15.70 15.62
CA MET A 168 -16.06 -16.31 16.90
C MET A 168 -17.13 -15.49 17.62
N THR A 169 -17.00 -14.17 17.59
CA THR A 169 -17.83 -13.23 18.34
C THR A 169 -18.87 -12.53 17.48
N GLY A 170 -18.65 -12.44 16.16
CA GLY A 170 -19.46 -11.65 15.23
C GLY A 170 -19.30 -10.15 15.39
N GLU A 171 -18.36 -9.70 16.23
CA GLU A 171 -18.08 -8.28 16.42
C GLU A 171 -17.27 -7.72 15.25
N LYS A 172 -17.43 -6.43 14.99
CA LYS A 172 -16.62 -5.72 13.99
C LYS A 172 -15.21 -5.52 14.53
N VAL A 173 -14.23 -5.92 13.73
CA VAL A 173 -12.81 -5.71 14.00
C VAL A 173 -12.25 -4.78 12.93
N TYR A 174 -11.56 -3.73 13.38
CA TYR A 174 -10.87 -2.80 12.51
C TYR A 174 -9.76 -3.51 11.74
N ASP A 175 -9.78 -3.39 10.41
CA ASP A 175 -8.88 -4.06 9.50
C ASP A 175 -7.82 -3.09 8.96
N VAL A 176 -6.65 -3.06 9.61
CA VAL A 176 -5.54 -2.20 9.17
C VAL A 176 -5.05 -2.60 7.77
N ASP A 177 -4.81 -3.89 7.54
CA ASP A 177 -4.21 -4.39 6.30
C ASP A 177 -5.23 -4.30 5.14
N GLY A 178 -6.47 -4.69 5.40
CA GLY A 178 -7.57 -4.54 4.46
C GLY A 178 -7.91 -3.07 4.19
N GLY A 179 -7.76 -2.19 5.19
CA GLY A 179 -7.91 -0.75 5.04
C GLY A 179 -6.84 -0.14 4.15
N ALA A 180 -5.56 -0.49 4.35
CA ALA A 180 -4.45 -0.03 3.52
C ALA A 180 -4.58 -0.51 2.07
N MET A 181 -4.80 -1.83 1.87
CA MET A 181 -5.02 -2.38 0.55
C MET A 181 -6.29 -1.82 -0.11
N GLY A 182 -7.36 -1.65 0.66
CA GLY A 182 -8.61 -1.06 0.20
C GLY A 182 -8.43 0.39 -0.26
N ALA A 183 -7.71 1.21 0.50
CA ALA A 183 -7.38 2.58 0.10
C ALA A 183 -6.63 2.64 -1.24
N MET A 184 -5.61 1.80 -1.39
CA MET A 184 -4.83 1.71 -2.64
C MET A 184 -5.69 1.28 -3.83
N ALA A 185 -6.48 0.22 -3.66
CA ALA A 185 -7.36 -0.26 -4.72
C ALA A 185 -8.47 0.74 -5.08
N LEU A 186 -9.00 1.48 -4.10
CA LEU A 186 -9.97 2.55 -4.35
C LEU A 186 -9.34 3.70 -5.12
N LYS A 187 -8.09 4.09 -4.80
CA LYS A 187 -7.34 5.10 -5.56
C LYS A 187 -7.12 4.65 -7.01
N VAL A 188 -6.66 3.42 -7.21
CA VAL A 188 -6.50 2.79 -8.53
C VAL A 188 -7.81 2.78 -9.32
N ALA A 189 -8.94 2.51 -8.66
CA ALA A 189 -10.27 2.51 -9.27
C ALA A 189 -10.89 3.92 -9.46
N GLY A 190 -10.19 5.00 -9.07
CA GLY A 190 -10.68 6.38 -9.17
C GLY A 190 -11.74 6.77 -8.14
N GLU A 191 -11.87 6.02 -7.04
CA GLU A 191 -12.82 6.26 -5.94
C GLU A 191 -12.20 7.15 -4.84
N GLU A 192 -11.74 8.33 -5.24
CA GLU A 192 -10.97 9.29 -4.43
C GLU A 192 -11.56 9.53 -3.03
N ALA A 193 -12.83 9.90 -2.96
CA ALA A 193 -13.47 10.22 -1.69
C ALA A 193 -13.59 9.02 -0.73
N ALA A 194 -13.61 7.79 -1.25
CA ALA A 194 -13.61 6.58 -0.43
C ALA A 194 -12.19 6.23 0.02
N ALA A 195 -11.19 6.39 -0.86
CA ALA A 195 -9.79 6.23 -0.52
C ALA A 195 -9.36 7.21 0.57
N ASP A 196 -9.69 8.49 0.44
CA ASP A 196 -9.36 9.54 1.41
C ASP A 196 -9.87 9.22 2.82
N ARG A 197 -11.13 8.76 2.93
CA ARG A 197 -11.70 8.35 4.21
C ARG A 197 -10.96 7.18 4.84
N ALA A 198 -10.54 6.20 4.04
CA ALA A 198 -9.77 5.07 4.51
C ALA A 198 -8.39 5.52 5.03
N LEU A 199 -7.70 6.39 4.30
CA LEU A 199 -6.40 6.94 4.68
C LEU A 199 -6.49 7.82 5.93
N ASP A 200 -7.54 8.64 6.06
CA ASP A 200 -7.81 9.44 7.26
C ASP A 200 -8.07 8.55 8.48
N SER A 201 -8.87 7.49 8.31
CA SER A 201 -9.14 6.51 9.36
C SER A 201 -7.86 5.79 9.81
N LEU A 202 -7.03 5.32 8.86
CA LEU A 202 -5.75 4.70 9.19
C LEU A 202 -4.86 5.66 9.98
N ARG A 203 -4.77 6.92 9.56
CA ARG A 203 -4.02 7.95 10.29
C ARG A 203 -4.53 8.16 11.72
N ALA A 204 -5.84 8.12 11.92
CA ALA A 204 -6.45 8.26 13.25
C ALA A 204 -6.14 7.07 14.19
N HIS A 205 -5.85 5.89 13.62
CA HIS A 205 -5.51 4.67 14.34
C HIS A 205 -3.99 4.44 14.50
N GLN A 206 -3.15 5.41 14.11
CA GLN A 206 -1.70 5.31 14.31
C GLN A 206 -1.34 5.42 15.80
N GLU A 207 -0.56 4.47 16.31
CA GLU A 207 -0.12 4.48 17.69
C GLU A 207 0.87 5.60 18.01
N GLY A 208 1.01 5.89 19.31
CA GLY A 208 1.92 6.90 19.85
C GLY A 208 3.35 6.81 19.27
N PRO A 209 3.95 5.62 19.13
CA PRO A 209 5.28 5.46 18.53
C PRO A 209 5.33 5.59 16.99
N GLY A 210 4.19 5.47 16.27
CA GLY A 210 4.14 5.66 14.81
C GLY A 210 3.77 4.42 13.98
N TYR A 211 3.35 3.32 14.60
CA TYR A 211 3.01 2.07 13.91
C TYR A 211 1.54 1.72 14.05
N TRP A 212 1.12 0.67 13.34
CA TRP A 212 -0.20 0.06 13.50
C TRP A 212 -0.07 -1.34 14.12
N PRO A 213 -0.75 -1.61 15.25
CA PRO A 213 -0.66 -2.89 15.93
C PRO A 213 -1.41 -3.96 15.11
N ASN A 214 -0.75 -5.08 14.87
CA ASN A 214 -1.34 -6.27 14.26
C ASN A 214 -0.46 -7.50 14.54
N TYR A 215 -0.76 -8.64 13.94
CA TYR A 215 0.06 -9.86 14.03
C TYR A 215 1.54 -9.61 13.71
N SER A 216 1.83 -8.82 12.67
CA SER A 216 3.16 -8.28 12.37
C SER A 216 3.07 -6.76 12.20
N PRO A 217 3.44 -5.97 13.23
CA PRO A 217 3.32 -4.51 13.16
C PRO A 217 4.16 -3.88 12.06
N VAL A 218 5.33 -4.45 11.73
CA VAL A 218 6.18 -3.96 10.63
C VAL A 218 5.49 -4.17 9.27
N ASN A 219 4.82 -5.32 9.09
CA ASN A 219 4.07 -5.60 7.87
C ASN A 219 2.92 -4.59 7.68
N SER A 220 2.04 -4.50 8.67
CA SER A 220 0.89 -3.58 8.61
C SER A 220 1.34 -2.13 8.42
N THR A 221 2.40 -1.72 9.12
CA THR A 221 2.96 -0.37 8.95
C THR A 221 3.53 -0.16 7.54
N GLY A 222 4.20 -1.17 6.97
CA GLY A 222 4.70 -1.12 5.59
C GLY A 222 3.58 -0.90 4.57
N LEU A 223 2.47 -1.63 4.70
CA LEU A 223 1.29 -1.48 3.83
C LEU A 223 0.64 -0.10 3.98
N VAL A 224 0.49 0.39 5.22
CA VAL A 224 -0.12 1.70 5.47
C VAL A 224 0.76 2.83 4.94
N VAL A 225 2.08 2.75 5.12
CA VAL A 225 3.01 3.73 4.56
C VAL A 225 2.87 3.77 3.04
N HIS A 226 2.90 2.61 2.38
CA HIS A 226 2.72 2.51 0.93
C HIS A 226 1.38 3.13 0.47
N ALA A 227 0.29 2.85 1.18
CA ALA A 227 -1.02 3.42 0.88
C ALA A 227 -1.05 4.95 1.04
N MET A 228 -0.37 5.49 2.06
CA MET A 228 -0.30 6.93 2.33
C MET A 228 0.59 7.69 1.33
N GLU A 229 1.69 7.08 0.89
CA GLU A 229 2.63 7.69 -0.06
C GLU A 229 2.03 7.89 -1.45
N ILE A 230 1.16 6.99 -1.89
CA ILE A 230 0.40 7.12 -3.14
C ILE A 230 -0.44 8.42 -3.17
N ASP A 231 -0.83 8.93 -2.00
CA ASP A 231 -1.62 10.15 -1.84
C ASP A 231 -0.80 11.35 -1.31
N ASP A 232 0.53 11.27 -1.36
CA ASP A 232 1.46 12.31 -0.87
C ASP A 232 1.22 12.72 0.60
N ARG A 233 0.83 11.75 1.44
CA ARG A 233 0.60 11.96 2.87
C ARG A 233 1.87 11.76 3.68
N ASP A 234 2.01 12.51 4.78
CA ASP A 234 3.17 12.41 5.67
C ASP A 234 3.25 11.05 6.38
N VAL A 235 4.32 10.31 6.10
CA VAL A 235 4.65 8.99 6.66
C VAL A 235 5.90 9.01 7.54
N SER A 236 6.50 10.18 7.78
CA SER A 236 7.82 10.33 8.40
C SER A 236 7.93 9.63 9.75
N LYS A 237 6.86 9.67 10.56
CA LYS A 237 6.81 9.02 11.88
C LYS A 237 6.82 7.49 11.78
N ALA A 238 6.09 6.94 10.81
CA ALA A 238 6.02 5.50 10.59
C ALA A 238 7.34 4.97 10.04
N GLN A 239 7.94 5.66 9.06
CA GLN A 239 9.26 5.31 8.53
C GLN A 239 10.36 5.42 9.59
N ALA A 240 10.32 6.46 10.43
CA ALA A 240 11.23 6.58 11.57
C ALA A 240 11.08 5.41 12.55
N TRP A 241 9.85 4.99 12.86
CA TRP A 241 9.62 3.82 13.69
C TRP A 241 10.13 2.54 13.02
N MET A 242 9.83 2.29 11.75
CA MET A 242 10.30 1.11 11.02
C MET A 242 11.82 1.02 11.06
N LYS A 243 12.54 2.13 10.87
CA LYS A 243 14.00 2.17 10.99
C LYS A 243 14.52 1.70 12.36
N THR A 244 13.78 1.94 13.44
CA THR A 244 14.16 1.42 14.77
C THR A 244 13.98 -0.09 14.91
N GLN A 245 13.11 -0.69 14.08
CA GLN A 245 12.81 -2.12 14.10
C GLN A 245 13.73 -2.94 13.19
N GLN A 246 14.44 -2.29 12.24
CA GLN A 246 15.38 -3.00 11.37
C GLN A 246 16.57 -3.53 12.17
N LEU A 247 16.84 -4.82 12.05
CA LEU A 247 17.93 -5.48 12.76
C LEU A 247 19.26 -5.27 12.02
N THR A 248 20.36 -5.54 12.72
CA THR A 248 21.71 -5.35 12.17
C THR A 248 22.05 -6.25 10.98
N ASP A 249 21.28 -7.34 10.78
CA ASP A 249 21.40 -8.20 9.62
C ASP A 249 20.59 -7.70 8.40
N GLY A 250 19.87 -6.58 8.55
CA GLY A 250 19.05 -5.94 7.52
C GLY A 250 17.58 -6.37 7.54
N GLY A 251 17.24 -7.48 8.21
CA GLY A 251 15.87 -7.98 8.26
C GLY A 251 14.99 -7.29 9.32
N PHE A 252 13.72 -7.64 9.30
CA PHE A 252 12.71 -7.15 10.24
C PHE A 252 12.12 -8.28 11.09
N PRO A 253 11.86 -8.05 12.38
CA PRO A 253 11.14 -9.00 13.22
C PRO A 253 9.64 -8.99 12.93
N ALA A 254 8.98 -10.12 13.20
CA ALA A 254 7.51 -10.22 13.10
C ALA A 254 6.77 -9.70 14.34
N SER A 255 7.47 -9.44 15.45
CA SER A 255 6.90 -8.90 16.68
C SER A 255 7.58 -7.59 17.06
N LEU A 256 6.88 -6.75 17.83
CA LEU A 256 7.45 -5.52 18.40
C LEU A 256 8.77 -5.84 19.11
N ASP A 257 9.81 -5.08 18.78
CA ASP A 257 11.14 -5.18 19.39
C ASP A 257 11.71 -6.61 19.40
N GLY A 258 11.32 -7.43 18.42
CA GLY A 258 11.85 -8.78 18.26
C GLY A 258 13.33 -8.76 17.86
N ASP A 259 14.10 -9.74 18.31
CA ASP A 259 15.55 -9.83 18.10
C ASP A 259 15.95 -10.72 16.92
N LYS A 260 14.96 -11.21 16.17
CA LYS A 260 15.16 -12.13 15.04
C LYS A 260 14.35 -11.71 13.82
N SER A 261 15.06 -11.62 12.70
CA SER A 261 14.48 -11.36 11.39
C SER A 261 13.55 -12.48 10.95
N ASN A 262 12.48 -12.11 10.26
CA ASN A 262 11.46 -12.99 9.75
C ASN A 262 11.23 -12.73 8.25
N VAL A 263 11.08 -13.80 7.47
CA VAL A 263 10.93 -13.73 6.00
C VAL A 263 9.72 -12.88 5.59
N MET A 264 8.54 -13.23 6.08
CA MET A 264 7.30 -12.51 5.76
C MET A 264 7.36 -11.05 6.22
N ALA A 265 7.80 -10.80 7.46
CA ALA A 265 7.87 -9.43 7.98
C ALA A 265 8.85 -8.56 7.21
N THR A 266 10.00 -9.11 6.79
CA THR A 266 11.00 -8.38 6.01
C THR A 266 10.48 -8.08 4.61
N ILE A 267 9.95 -9.10 3.92
CA ILE A 267 9.43 -8.96 2.56
C ILE A 267 8.29 -7.94 2.50
N GLN A 268 7.27 -8.07 3.37
CA GLN A 268 6.08 -7.25 3.29
C GLN A 268 6.28 -5.87 3.94
N GLY A 269 7.09 -5.80 5.01
CA GLY A 269 7.47 -4.56 5.66
C GLY A 269 8.29 -3.64 4.76
N MET A 270 9.14 -4.18 3.88
CA MET A 270 10.03 -3.39 3.04
C MET A 270 9.30 -2.37 2.15
N GLN A 271 8.02 -2.60 1.82
CA GLN A 271 7.20 -1.66 1.05
C GLN A 271 7.21 -0.24 1.65
N GLY A 272 7.15 -0.12 2.98
CA GLY A 272 7.11 1.18 3.66
C GLY A 272 8.45 1.93 3.70
N ILE A 273 9.58 1.29 3.38
CA ILE A 273 10.91 1.92 3.34
C ILE A 273 11.48 2.01 1.92
N ALA A 274 10.95 1.20 1.00
CA ALA A 274 11.26 1.24 -0.42
C ALA A 274 10.39 2.27 -1.18
N GLY A 275 9.27 2.69 -0.59
CA GLY A 275 8.25 3.57 -1.17
C GLY A 275 7.72 3.10 -2.52
N ALA A 276 7.85 1.81 -2.73
CA ALA A 276 7.24 1.08 -3.79
C ALA A 276 6.75 -0.28 -3.27
N GLY A 277 5.70 -0.80 -3.89
CA GLY A 277 5.02 -2.00 -3.45
C GLY A 277 4.03 -2.48 -4.49
N TYR A 278 2.90 -3.04 -4.04
CA TYR A 278 1.95 -3.72 -4.93
C TYR A 278 1.40 -2.87 -6.09
N THR A 279 1.35 -1.54 -5.95
CA THR A 279 0.78 -0.64 -6.97
C THR A 279 1.80 -0.12 -7.97
N ASN A 280 3.07 0.05 -7.56
CA ASN A 280 4.07 0.82 -8.32
C ASN A 280 5.47 0.19 -8.37
N ALA A 281 5.70 -0.98 -7.77
CA ALA A 281 7.00 -1.66 -7.90
C ALA A 281 7.23 -2.08 -9.35
N ASP A 282 8.37 -1.69 -9.91
CA ASP A 282 8.85 -2.13 -11.21
C ASP A 282 10.37 -1.96 -11.30
N ILE A 283 11.01 -2.77 -12.14
CA ILE A 283 12.46 -2.72 -12.39
C ILE A 283 12.85 -1.79 -13.56
N GLY A 284 12.03 -0.82 -13.90
CA GLY A 284 12.32 0.18 -14.93
C GLY A 284 12.27 -0.35 -16.36
N CYS A 285 11.31 -1.22 -16.67
CA CYS A 285 11.17 -1.69 -18.04
C CYS A 285 10.65 -0.59 -18.94
N ALA A 286 11.34 -0.37 -20.05
CA ALA A 286 10.91 0.59 -21.05
C ALA A 286 9.46 0.27 -21.45
N THR A 287 8.53 1.13 -21.03
CA THR A 287 7.28 1.29 -21.77
C THR A 287 7.69 1.50 -23.23
N PRO A 288 7.16 0.75 -24.21
CA PRO A 288 7.15 1.30 -25.55
C PRO A 288 6.37 2.61 -25.41
N SER A 289 7.09 3.73 -25.39
CA SER A 289 6.47 5.02 -25.65
C SER A 289 5.68 4.78 -26.93
N PRO A 290 4.36 5.03 -26.97
CA PRO A 290 3.72 5.12 -28.26
C PRO A 290 4.59 6.11 -29.04
N GLU A 291 5.17 5.66 -30.16
CA GLU A 291 5.69 6.62 -31.13
C GLU A 291 4.58 7.65 -31.30
N PRO A 292 4.87 8.96 -31.23
CA PRO A 292 3.85 9.95 -31.48
C PRO A 292 3.29 9.65 -32.87
N THR A 293 2.12 9.02 -32.90
CA THR A 293 1.30 8.89 -34.08
C THR A 293 0.85 10.30 -34.34
N THR A 294 1.70 11.03 -35.07
CA THR A 294 1.33 12.29 -35.68
C THR A 294 0.19 11.88 -36.61
N PRO A 295 -1.07 12.24 -36.32
CA PRO A 295 -2.14 11.91 -37.24
C PRO A 295 -1.76 12.52 -38.59
N GLU A 296 -1.74 11.71 -39.65
CA GLU A 296 -1.65 12.27 -41.00
C GLU A 296 -2.72 13.36 -41.09
N PRO A 297 -2.37 14.59 -41.50
CA PRO A 297 -3.34 15.66 -41.58
C PRO A 297 -4.40 15.27 -42.61
N THR A 298 -5.55 14.80 -42.12
CA THR A 298 -6.76 14.72 -42.92
C THR A 298 -7.15 16.14 -43.26
N THR A 299 -6.84 16.54 -44.49
CA THR A 299 -7.26 17.83 -45.03
C THR A 299 -8.76 17.68 -45.31
N PRO A 300 -9.67 18.35 -44.58
CA PRO A 300 -11.08 18.33 -44.96
C PRO A 300 -11.23 19.01 -46.31
N GLU A 301 -11.98 18.41 -47.23
CA GLU A 301 -12.36 19.08 -48.47
C GLU A 301 -13.10 20.39 -48.12
N PRO A 302 -12.71 21.54 -48.72
CA PRO A 302 -13.37 22.80 -48.42
C PRO A 302 -14.80 22.79 -48.95
N THR A 303 -15.76 22.73 -48.05
CA THR A 303 -17.15 23.09 -48.36
C THR A 303 -17.23 24.61 -48.32
N SER A 304 -17.33 25.23 -49.50
CA SER A 304 -17.57 26.67 -49.63
C SER A 304 -19.05 26.96 -49.33
N PRO A 305 -19.40 27.70 -48.26
CA PRO A 305 -20.73 28.28 -48.16
C PRO A 305 -20.87 29.42 -49.19
N GLU A 306 -22.06 29.54 -49.80
CA GLU A 306 -22.39 30.70 -50.63
C GLU A 306 -22.37 31.99 -49.80
N PRO A 307 -21.76 33.09 -50.29
CA PRO A 307 -21.72 34.33 -49.56
C PRO A 307 -23.09 35.02 -49.56
N THR A 308 -23.69 35.16 -48.39
CA THR A 308 -24.74 36.17 -48.15
C THR A 308 -24.07 37.44 -47.65
N THR A 309 -24.20 38.52 -48.42
CA THR A 309 -23.68 39.86 -48.10
C THR A 309 -24.70 40.60 -47.23
N PRO A 310 -24.43 40.88 -45.94
CA PRO A 310 -25.20 41.89 -45.21
C PRO A 310 -24.71 43.30 -45.58
N GLU A 311 -25.64 44.24 -45.72
CA GLU A 311 -25.32 45.67 -45.94
C GLU A 311 -24.61 46.28 -44.71
N PRO A 312 -23.55 47.08 -44.89
CA PRO A 312 -22.83 47.68 -43.79
C PRO A 312 -23.63 48.85 -43.19
N THR A 313 -23.94 48.75 -41.90
CA THR A 313 -24.31 49.91 -41.06
C THR A 313 -23.08 50.39 -40.33
N THR A 314 -22.71 51.65 -40.54
CA THR A 314 -21.54 52.31 -39.92
C THR A 314 -21.99 53.02 -38.65
N PRO A 315 -21.54 52.63 -37.45
CA PRO A 315 -21.65 53.50 -36.27
C PRO A 315 -20.51 54.52 -36.24
N GLU A 316 -20.83 55.77 -35.92
CA GLU A 316 -19.85 56.84 -35.71
C GLU A 316 -19.00 56.57 -34.44
N PRO A 317 -17.68 56.83 -34.46
CA PRO A 317 -16.85 56.67 -33.29
C PRO A 317 -16.99 57.85 -32.33
N THR A 318 -17.51 57.61 -31.12
CA THR A 318 -17.36 58.52 -29.98
C THR A 318 -16.04 58.23 -29.25
N SER A 319 -15.12 59.19 -29.26
CA SER A 319 -13.88 59.17 -28.49
C SER A 319 -14.12 59.76 -27.09
N PRO A 320 -13.82 59.05 -25.99
CA PRO A 320 -13.77 59.66 -24.67
C PRO A 320 -12.41 60.37 -24.44
N GLU A 321 -12.46 61.57 -23.86
CA GLU A 321 -11.27 62.31 -23.39
C GLU A 321 -10.58 61.60 -22.21
N PRO A 322 -9.24 61.58 -22.14
CA PRO A 322 -8.52 61.00 -21.02
C PRO A 322 -8.49 61.95 -19.82
N THR A 323 -9.09 61.53 -18.70
CA THR A 323 -8.88 62.16 -17.39
C THR A 323 -7.66 61.56 -16.71
N THR A 324 -6.69 62.41 -16.35
CA THR A 324 -5.51 62.05 -15.57
C THR A 324 -5.82 62.26 -14.08
N PRO A 325 -5.69 61.24 -13.21
CA PRO A 325 -5.77 61.45 -11.77
C PRO A 325 -4.43 61.99 -11.22
N GLU A 326 -4.51 62.99 -10.34
CA GLU A 326 -3.36 63.50 -9.59
C GLU A 326 -2.86 62.47 -8.55
N PRO A 327 -1.55 62.36 -8.32
CA PRO A 327 -1.01 61.44 -7.32
C PRO A 327 -1.18 61.99 -5.91
N THR A 328 -1.90 61.26 -5.05
CA THR A 328 -1.89 61.46 -3.60
C THR A 328 -0.73 60.67 -2.97
N THR A 329 0.14 61.37 -2.25
CA THR A 329 1.24 60.78 -1.47
C THR A 329 0.74 60.47 -0.06
N PRO A 330 0.83 59.22 0.45
CA PRO A 330 0.55 58.96 1.85
C PRO A 330 1.76 59.31 2.73
N GLU A 331 1.51 59.98 3.87
CA GLU A 331 2.52 60.21 4.90
C GLU A 331 2.87 58.90 5.64
N PRO A 332 4.15 58.66 6.00
CA PRO A 332 4.54 57.48 6.75
C PRO A 332 4.19 57.63 8.25
N THR A 333 3.37 56.72 8.77
CA THR A 333 3.21 56.51 10.21
C THR A 333 4.26 55.52 10.70
N SER A 334 5.14 55.99 11.60
CA SER A 334 6.10 55.13 12.32
C SER A 334 5.42 54.56 13.57
N PRO A 335 5.39 53.22 13.78
CA PRO A 335 5.01 52.68 15.08
C PRO A 335 6.14 52.86 16.11
N GLU A 336 5.77 53.23 17.34
CA GLU A 336 6.68 53.24 18.49
C GLU A 336 7.06 51.79 18.92
N PRO A 337 8.30 51.55 19.35
CA PRO A 337 8.71 50.24 19.83
C PRO A 337 8.17 49.98 21.24
N THR A 338 7.34 48.95 21.39
CA THR A 338 7.01 48.36 22.69
C THR A 338 8.08 47.36 23.10
N THR A 339 8.71 47.59 24.25
CA THR A 339 9.65 46.66 24.89
C THR A 339 8.86 45.74 25.81
N PRO A 340 8.91 44.40 25.67
CA PRO A 340 8.34 43.50 26.65
C PRO A 340 9.24 43.40 27.89
N GLU A 341 8.63 43.48 29.08
CA GLU A 341 9.32 43.19 30.35
C GLU A 341 9.66 41.69 30.47
N PRO A 342 10.81 41.32 31.05
CA PRO A 342 11.17 39.93 31.25
C PRO A 342 10.36 39.31 32.41
N THR A 343 9.64 38.24 32.12
CA THR A 343 9.07 37.34 33.14
C THR A 343 10.08 36.26 33.51
N THR A 344 10.45 36.22 34.78
CA THR A 344 11.31 35.19 35.37
C THR A 344 10.44 34.01 35.81
N PRO A 345 10.67 32.76 35.38
CA PRO A 345 9.98 31.61 35.93
C PRO A 345 10.54 31.23 37.31
N GLU A 346 9.64 30.98 38.28
CA GLU A 346 10.00 30.41 39.59
C GLU A 346 10.44 28.94 39.44
N PRO A 347 11.41 28.46 40.25
CA PRO A 347 11.87 27.08 40.21
C PRO A 347 10.90 26.14 40.94
N THR A 348 10.43 25.10 40.25
CA THR A 348 9.71 23.98 40.87
C THR A 348 10.71 22.93 41.36
N SER A 349 10.70 22.68 42.68
CA SER A 349 11.49 21.62 43.32
C SER A 349 10.75 20.27 43.22
N PRO A 350 11.41 19.15 42.87
CA PRO A 350 10.83 17.83 43.00
C PRO A 350 10.93 17.31 44.45
N GLU A 351 9.87 16.65 44.91
CA GLU A 351 9.76 15.95 46.19
C GLU A 351 10.40 14.54 46.07
N PRO A 352 11.10 14.02 47.10
CA PRO A 352 11.77 12.72 47.02
C PRO A 352 10.79 11.57 47.33
N SER A 353 10.78 10.54 46.49
CA SER A 353 10.13 9.27 46.82
C SER A 353 11.17 8.29 47.35
N GLU A 354 10.92 7.82 48.57
CA GLU A 354 11.75 6.89 49.32
C GLU A 354 11.81 5.51 48.66
N THR A 355 13.02 4.99 48.57
CA THR A 355 13.33 3.58 48.31
C THR A 355 13.40 2.82 49.64
N ASP A 356 12.88 1.59 49.70
CA ASP A 356 13.48 0.57 50.57
C ASP A 356 13.43 -0.82 49.87
N PRO A 357 14.45 -1.69 50.09
CA PRO A 357 14.81 -2.77 49.19
C PRO A 357 14.43 -4.15 49.73
N THR A 358 14.31 -5.12 48.82
CA THR A 358 14.67 -6.51 49.12
C THR A 358 15.20 -7.17 47.86
N GLY A 359 16.51 -7.45 47.86
CA GLY A 359 17.11 -8.46 46.99
C GLY A 359 16.97 -9.87 47.60
N PRO A 360 17.78 -10.84 47.18
CA PRO A 360 17.51 -11.70 46.02
C PRO A 360 17.40 -13.18 46.42
N VAL A 361 16.72 -14.01 45.62
CA VAL A 361 16.90 -15.47 45.67
C VAL A 361 17.01 -16.03 44.25
N VAL A 362 18.07 -16.80 44.09
CA VAL A 362 18.52 -17.56 42.91
C VAL A 362 17.73 -18.86 42.74
N ASP A 363 17.52 -19.20 41.47
CA ASP A 363 17.62 -20.54 40.86
C ASP A 363 16.69 -21.67 41.32
N THR A 364 15.95 -22.24 40.37
CA THR A 364 16.05 -23.65 39.93
C THR A 364 14.93 -23.97 38.93
N GLY A 365 15.28 -24.66 37.85
CA GLY A 365 14.41 -24.87 36.70
C GLY A 365 13.30 -25.92 36.84
N VAL A 366 12.53 -26.00 35.74
CA VAL A 366 11.79 -27.15 35.19
C VAL A 366 10.73 -27.81 36.11
N THR A 367 9.45 -27.65 35.78
CA THR A 367 8.55 -28.72 35.25
C THR A 367 7.07 -28.34 35.32
N THR A 368 6.39 -28.52 34.18
CA THR A 368 5.02 -29.01 33.96
C THR A 368 3.82 -28.46 34.73
N GLY A 369 2.90 -27.87 33.96
CA GLY A 369 1.48 -28.28 33.95
C GLY A 369 0.51 -27.38 34.71
N GLY A 370 -0.51 -26.87 34.00
CA GLY A 370 -1.76 -26.44 34.63
C GLY A 370 -2.34 -25.14 34.09
N ASN A 371 -3.04 -25.25 32.95
CA ASN A 371 -4.32 -24.61 32.65
C ASN A 371 -4.50 -23.13 33.04
N GLY A 372 -4.23 -22.24 32.08
CA GLY A 372 -4.76 -20.87 32.05
C GLY A 372 -5.15 -20.55 30.61
N GLU A 373 -6.41 -20.20 30.40
CA GLU A 373 -7.00 -19.84 29.10
C GLU A 373 -6.18 -18.74 28.40
N LEU A 374 -5.47 -19.13 27.34
CA LEU A 374 -5.10 -18.22 26.27
C LEU A 374 -6.35 -18.03 25.40
N ALA A 375 -6.91 -16.82 25.45
CA ALA A 375 -7.88 -16.37 24.46
C ALA A 375 -7.22 -16.41 23.08
N VAL A 376 -7.51 -17.48 22.32
CA VAL A 376 -7.20 -17.56 20.90
C VAL A 376 -8.21 -16.66 20.20
N ALA A 377 -7.85 -15.38 20.06
CA ALA A 377 -8.59 -14.43 19.24
C ALA A 377 -8.06 -14.50 17.80
N ALA A 378 -8.98 -14.77 16.87
CA ALA A 378 -8.91 -14.60 15.43
C ALA A 378 -7.66 -15.12 14.68
N MET A 379 -7.68 -16.39 14.27
CA MET A 379 -7.06 -16.78 12.99
C MET A 379 -7.89 -16.21 11.83
N ALA A 380 -7.74 -14.92 11.54
CA ALA A 380 -8.31 -14.30 10.36
C ALA A 380 -7.25 -14.25 9.25
N GLY A 381 -7.39 -15.15 8.27
CA GLY A 381 -7.16 -14.79 6.87
C GLY A 381 -5.74 -14.60 6.31
N LEU A 382 -4.65 -14.77 7.05
CA LEU A 382 -3.29 -14.82 6.43
C LEU A 382 -2.73 -16.25 6.26
N LEU A 383 -3.23 -17.23 7.00
CA LEU A 383 -2.62 -18.57 7.04
C LEU A 383 -2.93 -19.49 5.83
N THR A 384 -3.79 -19.08 4.90
CA THR A 384 -4.05 -19.84 3.67
C THR A 384 -3.37 -19.26 2.43
N LEU A 385 -2.71 -18.10 2.53
CA LEU A 385 -1.83 -17.58 1.47
C LEU A 385 -0.37 -18.07 1.63
N ALA A 386 -0.01 -18.57 2.80
CA ALA A 386 1.16 -19.41 3.02
C ALA A 386 0.71 -20.88 3.04
N GLY A 387 0.91 -21.63 1.95
CA GLY A 387 0.45 -23.01 1.76
C GLY A 387 1.06 -24.04 2.72
N GLY A 388 0.72 -23.99 4.01
CA GLY A 388 1.06 -24.99 5.01
C GLY A 388 -0.05 -26.03 5.14
N THR A 389 0.23 -27.27 4.73
CA THR A 389 -0.62 -28.42 5.06
C THR A 389 -0.62 -28.64 6.58
N VAL A 390 -1.77 -28.48 7.24
CA VAL A 390 -1.95 -28.92 8.64
C VAL A 390 -2.11 -30.43 8.65
N ALA A 391 -1.01 -31.15 8.88
CA ALA A 391 -1.05 -32.56 9.23
C ALA A 391 -1.65 -32.71 10.64
N ALA A 392 -2.95 -32.96 10.72
CA ALA A 392 -3.62 -33.32 11.95
C ALA A 392 -3.11 -34.69 12.46
N SER A 393 -2.12 -34.68 13.34
CA SER A 393 -1.70 -35.88 14.06
C SER A 393 -2.71 -36.18 15.18
N ARG A 394 -3.60 -37.15 14.92
CA ARG A 394 -4.46 -37.77 15.93
C ARG A 394 -3.58 -38.45 16.99
N LEU A 395 -3.40 -37.83 18.15
CA LEU A 395 -2.90 -38.54 19.33
C LEU A 395 -4.07 -39.27 20.01
N ARG A 396 -4.12 -40.57 19.73
CA ARG A 396 -4.90 -41.58 20.46
C ARG A 396 -4.60 -41.48 21.95
N ARG A 397 -5.65 -41.36 22.75
CA ARG A 397 -5.61 -41.47 24.21
C ARG A 397 -5.66 -42.96 24.57
N ASP A 398 -4.50 -43.56 24.84
CA ASP A 398 -4.42 -44.85 25.54
C ASP A 398 -3.97 -44.59 26.99
N GLY A 399 -4.67 -45.23 27.92
CA GLY A 399 -4.75 -44.85 29.32
C GLY A 399 -3.65 -45.37 30.25
N LYS A 400 -3.60 -44.78 31.43
CA LYS A 400 -3.92 -45.43 32.72
C LYS A 400 -4.20 -44.37 33.77
#